data_AF-A0A955WSM6-F1
#
_entry.id   AF-A0A955WSM6-F1
#
_cell.length_a   1.000
_cell.length_b   1.000
_cell.length_c   1.000
_cell.angle_alpha   90.00
_cell.angle_beta   90.00
_cell.angle_gamma   90.00
#
_symmetry.space_group_name_H-M   'P 1'
#
loop_
_entity.id
_entity.type
_entity.pdbx_description
1 polymer ?
#
loop_
_entity_poly.entity_id
_entity_poly.type
_entity_poly.pdbx_seq_one_letter_code
_entity_poly.pdbx_strand_id
1 'polypeptide(L)'
;MPPDESAGTQGGQAQAERSPATEGAGPTAETSAGGGVDPTGAAAAGQADELNAIDYTVSTGDTLWGISQAHLGAGSRWPEIQALNPDTLANPNLIYPGQVLQVPQPAVEGAAEPAGGAGGELDPLAECGPPDYEHRVLLEGESFLESDLTWAQDLYGHTVGRWTLQSQELPVEQHTYTPGVAALVLRWLPDWGTPPTTVNFNGSTTPLDATLAVKAAEESPGFATLPPATQDQLRALLGGETNALSAVARDAFNTLYSDGGWASQPPEAQASLLDGLLTSDDARPELVGPEQTPAVAEYTLSDATVVKDHAFRGVVADAERYTVTVGEHSVPIFAPAAPDAAQGHFHTVEQAAIAIASLPEASRAVLNSVTLNAAQNPEDAFWAVEYDDPDFRSYMTAGAAGDVTIYPTTSETAQDEMSTSMIHETGHTWSKQQWGEDTTSAQWQPWRDAMASDRISLSNYATASLDEDVAETVQAYAANKGTPLHDEYRAMVPARFAILDAHF
;
A
#
# COMPACT_ATOMS: atom_id res chain seq x y z
N MET A 1 -44.17 -44.11 -48.12
CA MET A 1 -45.18 -44.62 -47.18
C MET A 1 -44.71 -44.24 -45.77
N PRO A 2 -45.47 -43.36 -45.08
CA PRO A 2 -45.34 -43.00 -43.65
C PRO A 2 -46.05 -44.08 -42.77
N PRO A 3 -46.27 -43.99 -41.42
CA PRO A 3 -46.26 -42.86 -40.45
C PRO A 3 -45.29 -43.05 -39.25
N ASP A 4 -44.97 -42.08 -38.37
CA ASP A 4 -45.69 -40.96 -37.68
C ASP A 4 -46.35 -41.34 -36.34
N GLU A 5 -46.39 -40.35 -35.43
CA GLU A 5 -47.01 -40.19 -34.10
C GLU A 5 -46.18 -40.57 -32.85
N SER A 6 -45.89 -39.78 -31.79
CA SER A 6 -46.19 -38.42 -31.27
C SER A 6 -46.81 -38.45 -29.85
N ALA A 7 -46.11 -37.81 -28.90
CA ALA A 7 -46.57 -36.91 -27.82
C ALA A 7 -47.50 -37.34 -26.64
N GLY A 8 -47.19 -36.76 -25.46
CA GLY A 8 -48.07 -36.44 -24.31
C GLY A 8 -48.10 -37.47 -23.17
N THR A 9 -48.00 -37.18 -21.87
CA THR A 9 -48.47 -36.01 -21.09
C THR A 9 -47.81 -35.97 -19.69
N GLN A 10 -47.79 -34.77 -19.10
CA GLN A 10 -47.31 -34.32 -17.78
C GLN A 10 -47.97 -34.97 -16.54
N GLY A 11 -47.28 -34.86 -15.38
CA GLY A 11 -47.91 -34.51 -14.09
C GLY A 11 -47.41 -35.27 -12.86
N GLY A 12 -46.85 -34.56 -11.87
CA GLY A 12 -46.78 -35.06 -10.48
C GLY A 12 -45.59 -34.57 -9.66
N GLN A 13 -45.82 -33.53 -8.84
CA GLN A 13 -44.91 -32.97 -7.84
C GLN A 13 -44.60 -33.96 -6.69
N ALA A 14 -43.39 -33.86 -6.11
CA ALA A 14 -43.20 -34.07 -4.68
C ALA A 14 -41.97 -33.28 -4.19
N GLN A 15 -42.24 -32.36 -3.27
CA GLN A 15 -41.27 -31.64 -2.44
C GLN A 15 -40.54 -32.63 -1.52
N ALA A 16 -39.26 -32.36 -1.24
CA ALA A 16 -38.61 -32.84 -0.02
C ALA A 16 -37.63 -31.77 0.46
N GLU A 17 -37.70 -31.51 1.76
CA GLU A 17 -37.25 -30.32 2.48
C GLU A 17 -35.75 -30.33 2.83
N ARG A 18 -35.27 -29.14 3.19
CA ARG A 18 -33.92 -28.83 3.67
C ARG A 18 -33.67 -29.29 5.12
N SER A 19 -32.36 -29.34 5.43
CA SER A 19 -31.67 -29.02 6.71
C SER A 19 -31.07 -30.23 7.46
N PRO A 20 -30.05 -30.02 8.32
CA PRO A 20 -28.64 -29.88 7.95
C PRO A 20 -27.76 -30.92 8.68
N ALA A 21 -26.54 -31.17 8.18
CA ALA A 21 -25.57 -32.04 8.85
C ALA A 21 -24.38 -31.22 9.38
N THR A 22 -24.12 -31.44 10.66
CA THR A 22 -23.18 -30.79 11.57
C THR A 22 -21.72 -31.21 11.38
N GLU A 23 -20.86 -30.29 11.83
CA GLU A 23 -19.42 -30.29 12.09
C GLU A 23 -18.78 -31.57 12.65
N GLY A 24 -17.48 -31.72 12.39
CA GLY A 24 -16.59 -32.58 13.16
C GLY A 24 -15.10 -32.40 12.83
N ALA A 25 -14.33 -32.09 13.90
CA ALA A 25 -12.92 -32.38 14.15
C ALA A 25 -11.85 -31.32 13.80
N GLY A 26 -11.56 -30.44 14.77
CA GLY A 26 -10.24 -29.84 14.96
C GLY A 26 -9.31 -30.72 15.82
N PRO A 27 -7.98 -30.57 15.74
CA PRO A 27 -7.05 -31.21 16.66
C PRO A 27 -6.79 -30.34 17.92
N THR A 28 -6.47 -31.06 18.98
CA THR A 28 -6.33 -30.67 20.39
C THR A 28 -5.05 -29.88 20.71
N ALA A 29 -5.16 -28.81 21.50
CA ALA A 29 -4.04 -28.18 22.20
C ALA A 29 -4.08 -28.53 23.71
N GLU A 30 -2.96 -29.07 24.20
CA GLU A 30 -2.72 -29.39 25.61
C GLU A 30 -2.49 -28.13 26.45
N THR A 31 -3.00 -28.16 27.68
CA THR A 31 -2.92 -27.10 28.69
C THR A 31 -1.68 -27.30 29.57
N SER A 32 -0.98 -26.21 29.93
CA SER A 32 -0.21 -26.16 31.17
C SER A 32 -0.35 -24.81 31.88
N ALA A 33 -0.80 -24.87 33.13
CA ALA A 33 -0.73 -23.84 34.16
C ALA A 33 0.74 -23.44 34.45
N GLY A 34 1.09 -22.33 35.09
CA GLY A 34 0.39 -21.26 35.80
C GLY A 34 1.44 -20.50 36.65
N GLY A 35 1.17 -19.25 37.02
CA GLY A 35 2.03 -18.50 37.95
C GLY A 35 1.68 -17.02 38.06
N GLY A 36 0.72 -16.70 38.91
CA GLY A 36 0.37 -15.32 39.26
C GLY A 36 1.30 -14.69 40.30
N VAL A 37 1.45 -13.37 40.21
CA VAL A 37 1.83 -12.49 41.33
C VAL A 37 0.97 -11.23 41.26
N ASP A 38 0.36 -10.88 42.40
CA ASP A 38 -0.54 -9.74 42.60
C ASP A 38 0.20 -8.38 42.61
N PRO A 39 -0.52 -7.26 42.36
CA PRO A 39 0.04 -5.95 42.07
C PRO A 39 0.09 -5.03 43.30
N THR A 40 1.11 -4.18 43.40
CA THR A 40 1.05 -2.95 44.22
C THR A 40 1.95 -1.86 43.63
N GLY A 41 1.39 -0.69 43.34
CA GLY A 41 2.15 0.52 43.03
C GLY A 41 1.38 1.54 42.21
N ALA A 42 0.38 2.20 42.80
CA ALA A 42 -0.38 3.26 42.17
C ALA A 42 0.38 4.59 42.07
N ALA A 43 0.14 5.27 40.94
CA ALA A 43 0.05 6.71 40.73
C ALA A 43 1.30 7.60 40.89
N ALA A 44 1.76 8.09 39.74
CA ALA A 44 2.20 9.48 39.58
C ALA A 44 1.58 10.04 38.29
N ALA A 45 0.36 10.57 38.43
CA ALA A 45 -0.24 11.48 37.46
C ALA A 45 0.28 12.89 37.75
N GLY A 46 0.77 13.59 36.72
CA GLY A 46 1.00 15.03 36.78
C GLY A 46 2.22 15.50 35.99
N GLN A 47 2.02 15.75 34.68
CA GLN A 47 2.25 17.04 34.01
C GLN A 47 2.12 16.79 32.49
N ALA A 48 0.90 16.97 31.99
CA ALA A 48 0.67 17.22 30.58
C ALA A 48 1.18 18.64 30.31
N ASP A 49 2.44 18.74 29.91
CA ASP A 49 2.94 19.91 29.20
C ASP A 49 2.20 19.92 27.85
N GLU A 50 1.62 21.06 27.46
CA GLU A 50 0.80 21.17 26.26
C GLU A 50 1.68 20.94 25.01
N LEU A 51 1.80 19.67 24.62
CA LEU A 51 2.24 19.29 23.29
C LEU A 51 1.17 19.84 22.35
N ASN A 52 1.52 20.84 21.52
CA ASN A 52 0.69 21.30 20.42
C ASN A 52 0.34 20.08 19.55
N ALA A 53 -0.81 19.44 19.76
CA ALA A 53 -1.21 18.28 19.00
C ALA A 53 -2.07 18.70 17.80
N ILE A 54 -1.95 17.98 16.69
CA ILE A 54 -2.86 18.10 15.55
C ILE A 54 -3.78 16.88 15.49
N ASP A 55 -4.99 17.09 14.99
CA ASP A 55 -5.88 15.99 14.63
C ASP A 55 -5.45 15.46 13.25
N TYR A 56 -5.03 14.21 13.22
CA TYR A 56 -4.64 13.49 12.02
C TYR A 56 -5.67 12.41 11.70
N THR A 57 -6.24 12.42 10.50
CA THR A 57 -7.13 11.35 10.06
C THR A 57 -6.30 10.29 9.35
N VAL A 58 -6.24 9.11 9.95
CA VAL A 58 -5.56 7.92 9.42
C VAL A 58 -6.11 7.59 8.05
N SER A 59 -5.24 7.34 7.09
CA SER A 59 -5.54 6.93 5.71
C SER A 59 -5.27 5.44 5.53
N THR A 60 -5.83 4.85 4.46
CA THR A 60 -5.56 3.45 4.11
C THR A 60 -4.06 3.25 3.82
N GLY A 61 -3.46 2.27 4.51
CA GLY A 61 -2.01 2.00 4.45
C GLY A 61 -1.18 2.75 5.51
N ASP A 62 -1.78 3.63 6.30
CA ASP A 62 -1.05 4.26 7.40
C ASP A 62 -0.76 3.25 8.51
N THR A 63 0.45 3.36 9.06
CA THR A 63 0.83 2.71 10.31
C THR A 63 1.17 3.78 11.34
N LEU A 64 1.04 3.46 12.63
CA LEU A 64 1.46 4.37 13.70
C LEU A 64 2.92 4.80 13.57
N TRP A 65 3.74 3.89 13.03
CA TRP A 65 5.12 4.15 12.64
C TRP A 65 5.21 5.15 11.48
N GLY A 66 4.47 4.93 10.38
CA GLY A 66 4.43 5.84 9.23
C GLY A 66 3.96 7.25 9.59
N ILE A 67 2.90 7.36 10.41
CA ILE A 67 2.38 8.64 10.91
C ILE A 67 3.44 9.33 11.79
N SER A 68 4.12 8.59 12.65
CA SER A 68 5.19 9.14 13.49
C SER A 68 6.40 9.58 12.68
N GLN A 69 6.75 8.84 11.63
CA GLN A 69 7.80 9.23 10.70
C GLN A 69 7.45 10.54 9.99
N ALA A 70 6.20 10.67 9.52
CA ALA A 70 5.73 11.84 8.80
C ALA A 70 5.59 13.10 9.68
N HIS A 71 5.13 12.95 10.93
CA HIS A 71 4.78 14.09 11.79
C HIS A 71 5.79 14.38 12.91
N LEU A 72 6.53 13.36 13.36
CA LEU A 72 7.50 13.45 14.45
C LEU A 72 8.95 13.28 13.96
N GLY A 73 9.13 12.99 12.68
CA GLY A 73 10.43 12.81 12.03
C GLY A 73 11.10 11.46 12.29
N ALA A 74 10.47 10.57 13.07
CA ALA A 74 10.97 9.24 13.36
C ALA A 74 9.82 8.29 13.71
N GLY A 75 9.73 7.16 12.99
CA GLY A 75 8.67 6.18 13.18
C GLY A 75 8.67 5.54 14.58
N SER A 76 9.85 5.39 15.19
CA SER A 76 10.03 4.92 16.57
C SER A 76 9.38 5.81 17.64
N ARG A 77 8.93 7.01 17.28
CA ARG A 77 8.21 7.95 18.17
C ARG A 77 6.70 7.68 18.25
N TRP A 78 6.22 6.59 17.64
CA TRP A 78 4.83 6.16 17.75
C TRP A 78 4.28 6.01 19.18
N PRO A 79 5.08 5.69 20.22
CA PRO A 79 4.55 5.67 21.58
C PRO A 79 4.07 7.05 22.06
N GLU A 80 4.56 8.15 21.47
CA GLU A 80 4.11 9.50 21.78
C GLU A 80 2.70 9.78 21.22
N ILE A 81 2.38 9.25 20.04
CA ILE A 81 1.02 9.28 19.50
C ILE A 81 0.11 8.39 20.34
N GLN A 82 0.56 7.19 20.72
CA GLN A 82 -0.23 6.30 21.59
C GLN A 82 -0.56 6.96 22.93
N ALA A 83 0.41 7.63 23.56
CA ALA A 83 0.23 8.29 24.84
C ALA A 83 -0.81 9.41 24.82
N LEU A 84 -1.03 10.05 23.67
CA LEU A 84 -2.06 11.09 23.47
C LEU A 84 -3.45 10.54 23.12
N ASN A 85 -3.54 9.25 22.76
CA ASN A 85 -4.77 8.62 22.28
C ASN A 85 -5.13 7.36 23.11
N PRO A 86 -5.12 7.40 24.46
CA PRO A 86 -5.28 6.20 25.28
C PRO A 86 -6.64 5.50 25.13
N ASP A 87 -7.68 6.24 24.75
CA ASP A 87 -9.04 5.72 24.56
C ASP A 87 -9.27 5.14 23.15
N THR A 88 -8.50 5.58 22.15
CA THR A 88 -8.63 5.20 20.74
C THR A 88 -7.51 4.27 20.24
N LEU A 89 -6.38 4.19 20.95
CA LEU A 89 -5.21 3.35 20.64
C LEU A 89 -4.88 2.35 21.76
N ALA A 90 -5.87 1.54 22.15
CA ALA A 90 -5.67 0.49 23.14
C ALA A 90 -4.69 -0.61 22.67
N ASN A 91 -4.62 -0.85 21.35
CA ASN A 91 -3.61 -1.68 20.71
C ASN A 91 -2.82 -0.83 19.69
N PRO A 92 -1.51 -0.59 19.90
CA PRO A 92 -0.71 0.27 19.02
C PRO A 92 -0.32 -0.39 17.69
N ASN A 93 -0.64 -1.66 17.49
CA ASN A 93 -0.44 -2.33 16.20
C ASN A 93 -1.65 -2.19 15.28
N LEU A 94 -2.70 -1.49 15.71
CA LEU A 94 -3.98 -1.45 15.00
C LEU A 94 -4.48 0.00 14.93
N ILE A 95 -4.42 0.58 13.74
CA ILE A 95 -5.06 1.85 13.39
C ILE A 95 -5.89 1.69 12.13
N TYR A 96 -7.00 2.41 12.07
CA TYR A 96 -8.00 2.24 11.01
C TYR A 96 -8.11 3.47 10.13
N PRO A 97 -8.28 3.33 8.82
CA PRO A 97 -8.59 4.45 7.95
C PRO A 97 -9.84 5.19 8.42
N GLY A 98 -9.78 6.53 8.43
CA GLY A 98 -10.80 7.40 8.98
C GLY A 98 -10.69 7.64 10.50
N GLN A 99 -9.82 6.92 11.21
CA GLN A 99 -9.58 7.15 12.64
C GLN A 99 -8.86 8.50 12.84
N VAL A 100 -9.36 9.33 13.77
CA VAL A 100 -8.70 10.60 14.11
C VAL A 100 -7.79 10.39 15.32
N LEU A 101 -6.49 10.66 15.14
CA LEU A 101 -5.46 10.57 16.16
C LEU A 101 -4.93 11.96 16.52
N GLN A 102 -4.74 12.19 17.81
CA GLN A 102 -3.99 13.32 18.34
C GLN A 102 -2.50 13.05 18.14
N VAL A 103 -1.86 13.76 17.21
CA VAL A 103 -0.43 13.59 16.89
C VAL A 103 0.34 14.79 17.46
N PRO A 104 1.39 14.58 18.27
CA PRO A 104 2.18 15.69 18.81
C PRO A 104 2.81 16.52 17.68
N GLN A 105 2.90 17.84 17.82
CA GLN A 105 3.83 18.65 17.04
C GLN A 105 5.08 18.93 17.87
N PRO A 106 6.27 18.90 17.25
CA PRO A 106 7.45 19.42 17.89
C PRO A 106 7.25 20.91 18.22
N ALA A 107 7.56 21.30 19.46
CA ALA A 107 7.42 22.67 19.92
C ALA A 107 8.28 23.62 19.05
N VAL A 108 7.62 24.50 18.31
CA VAL A 108 8.29 25.65 17.68
C VAL A 108 8.60 26.65 18.79
N GLU A 109 9.84 26.69 19.28
CA GLU A 109 10.29 27.72 20.19
C GLU A 109 10.28 29.11 19.49
N GLY A 110 9.19 29.84 19.71
CA GLY A 110 9.22 31.24 20.10
C GLY A 110 9.46 32.31 19.01
N ALA A 111 8.46 32.58 18.18
CA ALA A 111 8.29 33.91 17.59
C ALA A 111 7.66 34.86 18.64
N ALA A 112 8.50 35.52 19.42
CA ALA A 112 8.11 36.67 20.23
C ALA A 112 8.34 37.96 19.43
N GLU A 113 7.26 38.58 18.94
CA GLU A 113 7.27 40.00 18.55
C GLU A 113 7.56 40.89 19.77
N PRO A 114 8.21 42.06 19.56
CA PRO A 114 7.83 43.24 20.29
C PRO A 114 7.21 44.29 19.37
N ALA A 115 6.16 44.90 19.91
CA ALA A 115 5.38 45.98 19.32
C ALA A 115 6.12 47.33 19.28
N GLY A 116 5.83 48.09 18.21
CA GLY A 116 5.50 49.52 18.30
C GLY A 116 6.55 50.55 17.87
N GLY A 117 6.23 51.33 16.82
CA GLY A 117 6.57 52.76 16.79
C GLY A 117 7.07 53.37 15.46
N ALA A 118 6.12 53.92 14.70
CA ALA A 118 6.19 55.17 13.92
C ALA A 118 7.23 55.38 12.78
N GLY A 119 6.72 55.36 11.54
CA GLY A 119 6.73 56.51 10.61
C GLY A 119 8.01 56.87 9.84
N GLY A 120 7.91 56.89 8.50
CA GLY A 120 8.75 57.75 7.66
C GLY A 120 9.22 57.14 6.34
N GLU A 121 8.55 57.57 5.25
CA GLU A 121 9.04 57.90 3.90
C GLU A 121 10.17 57.08 3.21
N LEU A 122 9.92 56.80 1.93
CA LEU A 122 10.73 56.08 0.94
C LEU A 122 12.15 56.65 0.76
N ASP A 123 13.14 55.75 0.66
CA ASP A 123 14.36 55.96 -0.13
C ASP A 123 14.73 54.67 -0.89
N PRO A 124 14.75 54.65 -2.24
CA PRO A 124 15.22 53.52 -3.01
C PRO A 124 16.71 53.66 -3.33
N LEU A 125 17.47 52.62 -2.98
CA LEU A 125 18.84 52.29 -3.43
C LEU A 125 20.00 52.99 -2.70
N ALA A 126 20.49 52.36 -1.64
CA ALA A 126 21.93 52.26 -1.35
C ALA A 126 22.24 51.13 -0.34
N GLU A 127 22.74 50.01 -0.88
CA GLU A 127 23.79 49.16 -0.31
C GLU A 127 23.64 48.64 1.14
N CYS A 128 22.84 47.59 1.30
CA CYS A 128 23.31 46.29 1.78
C CYS A 128 22.61 45.25 0.89
N GLY A 129 23.36 44.45 0.14
CA GLY A 129 22.77 43.37 -0.66
C GLY A 129 21.90 42.46 0.22
N PRO A 130 20.82 41.85 -0.32
CA PRO A 130 20.07 40.85 0.42
C PRO A 130 21.03 39.72 0.85
N PRO A 131 20.79 39.07 2.00
CA PRO A 131 21.61 37.94 2.42
C PRO A 131 21.69 36.94 1.26
N ASP A 132 22.89 36.47 0.96
CA ASP A 132 23.09 35.32 0.08
C ASP A 132 22.13 34.23 0.56
N TYR A 133 21.13 33.88 -0.27
CA TYR A 133 20.23 32.76 -0.01
C TYR A 133 21.00 31.46 -0.31
N GLU A 134 22.01 31.19 0.51
CA GLU A 134 22.75 29.94 0.52
C GLU A 134 21.90 28.87 1.20
N HIS A 135 21.44 27.89 0.44
CA HIS A 135 20.93 26.65 1.00
C HIS A 135 22.05 25.62 1.05
N ARG A 136 22.35 25.14 2.26
CA ARG A 136 23.41 24.16 2.51
C ARG A 136 22.77 22.79 2.67
N VAL A 137 23.07 21.87 1.77
CA VAL A 137 22.72 20.46 1.97
C VAL A 137 23.92 19.81 2.65
N LEU A 138 23.78 19.55 3.95
CA LEU A 138 24.79 18.82 4.70
C LEU A 138 24.63 17.33 4.38
N LEU A 139 25.63 16.76 3.72
CA LEU A 139 25.76 15.32 3.56
C LEU A 139 26.83 14.88 4.58
N GLU A 140 26.45 14.06 5.56
CA GLU A 140 27.36 13.63 6.61
C GLU A 140 27.90 12.23 6.32
N GLY A 141 29.22 12.05 6.31
CA GLY A 141 29.89 10.75 6.14
C GLY A 141 31.38 10.89 5.88
N GLU A 142 32.20 10.01 6.48
CA GLU A 142 33.69 10.12 6.46
C GLU A 142 34.36 9.76 5.11
N SER A 143 33.58 9.43 4.07
CA SER A 143 34.11 8.98 2.78
C SER A 143 33.17 9.33 1.64
N PHE A 144 33.33 10.55 1.13
CA PHE A 144 32.68 11.03 -0.08
C PHE A 144 33.57 10.70 -1.29
N LEU A 145 33.04 9.98 -2.29
CA LEU A 145 33.73 9.72 -3.55
C LEU A 145 33.36 10.78 -4.60
N GLU A 146 34.25 11.03 -5.56
CA GLU A 146 34.02 11.98 -6.66
C GLU A 146 32.81 11.57 -7.54
N SER A 147 32.49 10.27 -7.58
CA SER A 147 31.27 9.72 -8.20
C SER A 147 29.97 10.19 -7.53
N ASP A 148 30.01 10.41 -6.22
CA ASP A 148 28.83 10.81 -5.43
C ASP A 148 28.46 12.28 -5.70
N LEU A 149 29.46 13.09 -6.12
CA LEU A 149 29.28 14.49 -6.51
C LEU A 149 28.60 14.63 -7.87
N THR A 150 29.02 13.85 -8.87
CA THR A 150 28.40 13.87 -10.22
C THR A 150 26.95 13.41 -10.16
N TRP A 151 26.65 12.40 -9.34
CA TRP A 151 25.29 11.87 -9.15
C TRP A 151 24.35 12.87 -8.45
N ALA A 152 24.81 13.55 -7.38
CA ALA A 152 24.01 14.57 -6.71
C ALA A 152 23.71 15.78 -7.63
N GLN A 153 24.69 16.17 -8.47
CA GLN A 153 24.52 17.23 -9.46
C GLN A 153 23.40 16.93 -10.46
N ASP A 154 23.32 15.69 -10.97
CA ASP A 154 22.28 15.28 -11.92
C ASP A 154 20.89 15.23 -11.28
N LEU A 155 20.77 14.72 -10.05
CA LEU A 155 19.51 14.63 -9.29
C LEU A 155 18.89 16.02 -9.02
N TYR A 156 19.71 16.96 -8.54
CA TYR A 156 19.25 18.32 -8.27
C TYR A 156 19.04 19.12 -9.55
N GLY A 157 19.84 18.89 -10.60
CA GLY A 157 19.66 19.49 -11.92
C GLY A 157 18.29 19.14 -12.53
N HIS A 158 17.86 17.89 -12.44
CA HIS A 158 16.53 17.45 -12.87
C HIS A 158 15.38 18.07 -12.07
N THR A 159 15.53 18.17 -10.74
CA THR A 159 14.52 18.76 -9.84
C THR A 159 14.31 20.25 -10.11
N VAL A 160 15.40 21.00 -10.28
CA VAL A 160 15.37 22.43 -10.65
C VAL A 160 14.83 22.63 -12.07
N GLY A 161 15.15 21.72 -13.00
CA GLY A 161 14.62 21.76 -14.38
C GLY A 161 13.09 21.66 -14.46
N ARG A 162 12.44 20.94 -13.53
CA ARG A 162 10.97 20.87 -13.42
C ARG A 162 10.32 22.18 -12.92
N TRP A 163 11.10 23.10 -12.33
CA TRP A 163 10.62 24.42 -11.91
C TRP A 163 10.73 25.49 -13.02
N THR A 164 10.91 25.07 -14.28
CA THR A 164 10.92 25.93 -15.47
C THR A 164 12.18 26.77 -15.67
N LEU A 165 13.35 26.28 -15.27
CA LEU A 165 14.65 26.77 -15.74
C LEU A 165 15.27 25.74 -16.67
N GLN A 166 14.93 25.83 -17.95
CA GLN A 166 15.58 25.00 -18.97
C GLN A 166 17.02 25.50 -19.14
N SER A 167 17.98 24.65 -18.75
CA SER A 167 19.40 24.64 -19.14
C SER A 167 20.33 25.72 -18.56
N GLN A 168 20.57 25.72 -17.25
CA GLN A 168 21.85 26.23 -16.71
C GLN A 168 22.50 25.20 -15.80
N GLU A 169 23.81 25.00 -15.99
CA GLU A 169 24.64 24.18 -15.12
C GLU A 169 24.58 24.75 -13.69
N LEU A 170 24.29 23.90 -12.71
CA LEU A 170 24.34 24.28 -11.29
C LEU A 170 25.82 24.50 -10.90
N PRO A 171 26.25 25.71 -10.51
CA PRO A 171 27.60 25.88 -10.00
C PRO A 171 27.69 25.24 -8.61
N VAL A 172 28.35 24.08 -8.52
CA VAL A 172 28.65 23.42 -7.25
C VAL A 172 30.02 23.85 -6.77
N GLU A 173 30.07 24.49 -5.61
CA GLU A 173 31.32 24.75 -4.89
C GLU A 173 31.45 23.75 -3.74
N GLN A 174 32.49 22.90 -3.80
CA GLN A 174 32.81 21.97 -2.72
C GLN A 174 33.46 22.76 -1.58
N HIS A 175 32.85 22.74 -0.40
CA HIS A 175 33.44 23.31 0.81
C HIS A 175 33.79 22.22 1.82
N THR A 176 35.07 22.10 2.15
CA THR A 176 35.55 21.36 3.32
C THR A 176 35.42 22.23 4.56
N TYR A 177 34.47 21.90 5.44
CA TYR A 177 34.21 22.65 6.67
C TYR A 177 35.07 22.14 7.84
N THR A 178 35.47 20.86 7.81
CA THR A 178 36.37 20.20 8.78
C THR A 178 37.06 18.99 8.13
N PRO A 179 38.22 18.51 8.65
CA PRO A 179 38.76 17.22 8.23
C PRO A 179 37.71 16.11 8.46
N GLY A 180 37.29 15.42 7.40
CA GLY A 180 36.31 14.32 7.46
C GLY A 180 34.84 14.71 7.22
N VAL A 181 34.53 16.00 6.99
CA VAL A 181 33.16 16.44 6.66
C VAL A 181 33.19 17.25 5.36
N ALA A 182 32.60 16.69 4.30
CA ALA A 182 32.39 17.37 3.02
C ALA A 182 30.90 17.65 2.85
N ALA A 183 30.54 18.89 2.50
CA ALA A 183 29.14 19.26 2.24
C ALA A 183 28.98 19.78 0.81
N LEU A 184 27.79 19.57 0.24
CA LEU A 184 27.40 20.11 -1.07
C LEU A 184 26.55 21.37 -0.84
N VAL A 185 27.04 22.52 -1.30
CA VAL A 185 26.30 23.78 -1.20
C VAL A 185 25.64 24.08 -2.54
N LEU A 186 24.31 24.21 -2.54
CA LEU A 186 23.55 24.62 -3.72
C LEU A 186 23.17 26.10 -3.55
N ARG A 187 23.63 26.94 -4.49
CA ARG A 187 23.38 28.39 -4.43
C ARG A 187 22.26 28.78 -5.40
N TRP A 188 21.20 29.40 -4.88
CA TRP A 188 20.15 29.97 -5.73
C TRP A 188 20.65 31.27 -6.35
N LEU A 189 20.76 31.32 -7.68
CA LEU A 189 21.27 32.50 -8.35
C LEU A 189 20.15 33.54 -8.59
N PRO A 190 20.41 34.84 -8.41
CA PRO A 190 19.38 35.89 -8.55
C PRO A 190 18.71 35.95 -9.93
N ASP A 191 19.39 35.50 -10.99
CA ASP A 191 18.90 35.44 -12.36
C ASP A 191 17.95 34.27 -12.64
N TRP A 192 17.76 33.37 -11.68
CA TRP A 192 16.76 32.30 -11.70
C TRP A 192 15.37 32.77 -11.22
N GLY A 193 15.25 34.03 -10.82
CA GLY A 193 14.01 34.61 -10.31
C GLY A 193 13.80 34.33 -8.82
N THR A 194 12.58 34.58 -8.35
CA THR A 194 12.24 34.46 -6.92
C THR A 194 12.21 32.98 -6.51
N PRO A 195 12.97 32.56 -5.49
CA PRO A 195 12.88 31.20 -4.98
C PRO A 195 11.47 30.91 -4.43
N PRO A 196 10.92 29.70 -4.61
CA PRO A 196 9.64 29.34 -4.01
C PRO A 196 9.69 29.49 -2.49
N THR A 197 8.60 29.93 -1.87
CA THR A 197 8.53 30.22 -0.42
C THR A 197 8.50 28.97 0.45
N THR A 198 8.33 27.79 -0.14
CA THR A 198 8.39 26.49 0.53
C THR A 198 9.53 25.71 -0.08
N VAL A 199 10.71 25.78 0.55
CA VAL A 199 11.87 24.98 0.15
C VAL A 199 12.16 23.96 1.24
N ASN A 200 11.22 23.06 1.46
CA ASN A 200 11.61 21.76 2.01
C ASN A 200 12.10 20.95 0.81
N PHE A 201 13.41 21.00 0.53
CA PHE A 201 14.03 19.81 -0.05
C PHE A 201 13.91 18.77 1.05
N ASN A 202 12.86 17.94 0.97
CA ASN A 202 12.71 16.84 1.90
C ASN A 202 14.01 16.03 1.79
N GLY A 203 14.75 15.88 2.88
CA GLY A 203 15.92 15.00 2.95
C GLY A 203 15.51 13.53 2.91
N SER A 204 14.49 13.20 2.12
CA SER A 204 14.00 11.84 1.94
C SER A 204 14.90 11.13 0.95
N THR A 205 15.74 10.22 1.45
CA THR A 205 15.79 8.76 1.18
C THR A 205 15.50 8.21 -0.23
N THR A 206 15.40 9.06 -1.26
CA THR A 206 15.05 8.73 -2.64
C THR A 206 16.32 8.40 -3.43
N PRO A 207 16.28 7.44 -4.36
CA PRO A 207 17.26 6.39 -4.76
C PRO A 207 18.61 6.17 -4.06
N LEU A 208 19.11 7.12 -3.28
CA LEU A 208 20.36 7.07 -2.54
C LEU A 208 20.32 6.01 -1.46
N ASP A 209 19.24 5.90 -0.70
CA ASP A 209 19.10 4.87 0.33
C ASP A 209 19.05 3.47 -0.27
N ALA A 210 18.34 3.29 -1.39
CA ALA A 210 18.38 2.08 -2.19
C ALA A 210 19.80 1.74 -2.67
N THR A 211 20.48 2.72 -3.27
CA THR A 211 21.85 2.54 -3.78
C THR A 211 22.84 2.21 -2.67
N LEU A 212 22.74 2.90 -1.53
CA LEU A 212 23.59 2.69 -0.36
C LEU A 212 23.31 1.34 0.31
N ALA A 213 22.05 0.96 0.47
CA ALA A 213 21.68 -0.34 1.04
C ALA A 213 22.19 -1.49 0.16
N VAL A 214 21.98 -1.40 -1.16
CA VAL A 214 22.50 -2.39 -2.12
C VAL A 214 24.02 -2.44 -2.06
N LYS A 215 24.70 -1.30 -2.12
CA LYS A 215 26.17 -1.23 -2.05
C LYS A 215 26.70 -1.81 -0.74
N ALA A 216 26.11 -1.46 0.41
CA ALA A 216 26.52 -1.97 1.71
C ALA A 216 26.34 -3.50 1.83
N ALA A 217 25.27 -4.05 1.23
CA ALA A 217 25.10 -5.48 1.12
C ALA A 217 26.18 -6.09 0.20
N GLU A 218 26.39 -5.56 -1.00
CA GLU A 218 27.35 -6.05 -1.99
C GLU A 218 28.81 -6.02 -1.52
N GLU A 219 29.19 -4.99 -0.76
CA GLU A 219 30.54 -4.85 -0.19
C GLU A 219 30.76 -5.79 1.01
N SER A 220 29.71 -6.42 1.54
CA SER A 220 29.86 -7.39 2.63
C SER A 220 30.50 -8.69 2.13
N PRO A 221 31.48 -9.26 2.86
CA PRO A 221 32.06 -10.55 2.52
C PRO A 221 31.04 -11.67 2.35
N GLY A 222 29.95 -11.67 3.13
CA GLY A 222 28.89 -12.67 3.04
C GLY A 222 28.12 -12.64 1.73
N PHE A 223 27.82 -11.46 1.19
CA PHE A 223 27.04 -11.34 -0.05
C PHE A 223 27.67 -12.07 -1.23
N ALA A 224 29.00 -11.96 -1.39
CA ALA A 224 29.73 -12.64 -2.46
C ALA A 224 29.68 -14.18 -2.37
N THR A 225 29.30 -14.74 -1.21
CA THR A 225 29.15 -16.19 -1.01
C THR A 225 27.75 -16.70 -1.35
N LEU A 226 26.77 -15.80 -1.48
CA LEU A 226 25.39 -16.15 -1.82
C LEU A 226 25.26 -16.62 -3.27
N PRO A 227 24.30 -17.51 -3.59
CA PRO A 227 23.97 -17.85 -4.96
C PRO A 227 23.63 -16.60 -5.80
N PRO A 228 23.97 -16.56 -7.10
CA PRO A 228 23.68 -15.39 -7.95
C PRO A 228 22.19 -14.99 -7.93
N ALA A 229 21.27 -15.96 -7.94
CA ALA A 229 19.83 -15.68 -7.85
C ALA A 229 19.46 -14.96 -6.54
N THR A 230 20.03 -15.38 -5.41
CA THR A 230 19.82 -14.71 -4.11
C THR A 230 20.38 -13.29 -4.12
N GLN A 231 21.53 -13.07 -4.75
CA GLN A 231 22.10 -11.73 -4.90
C GLN A 231 21.18 -10.80 -5.70
N ASP A 232 20.59 -11.30 -6.79
CA ASP A 232 19.66 -10.54 -7.61
C ASP A 232 18.36 -10.22 -6.84
N GLN A 233 17.84 -11.19 -6.08
CA GLN A 233 16.68 -10.98 -5.19
C GLN A 233 16.95 -9.89 -4.14
N LEU A 234 18.14 -9.88 -3.55
CA LEU A 234 18.52 -8.86 -2.56
C LEU A 234 18.67 -7.47 -3.18
N ARG A 235 19.20 -7.39 -4.41
CA ARG A 235 19.24 -6.13 -5.16
C ARG A 235 17.84 -5.59 -5.43
N ALA A 236 16.91 -6.47 -5.82
CA ALA A 236 15.52 -6.08 -6.02
C ALA A 236 14.87 -5.64 -4.71
N LEU A 237 15.03 -6.41 -3.63
CA LEU A 237 14.42 -6.15 -2.33
C LEU A 237 14.91 -4.87 -1.66
N LEU A 238 16.21 -4.55 -1.76
CA LEU A 238 16.80 -3.34 -1.15
C LEU A 238 16.78 -2.13 -2.09
N GLY A 239 16.70 -2.38 -3.39
CA GLY A 239 16.78 -1.39 -4.46
C GLY A 239 15.46 -0.68 -4.77
N GLY A 240 15.33 -0.22 -6.02
CA GLY A 240 14.14 0.44 -6.56
C GLY A 240 14.34 1.94 -6.83
N GLU A 241 13.68 2.43 -7.87
CA GLU A 241 13.63 3.83 -8.28
C GLU A 241 12.59 4.62 -7.45
N THR A 242 11.42 4.03 -7.20
CA THR A 242 10.31 4.62 -6.44
C THR A 242 10.58 4.69 -4.95
N ASN A 243 11.41 3.78 -4.45
CA ASN A 243 11.77 3.61 -3.03
C ASN A 243 10.60 3.31 -2.08
N ALA A 244 9.35 3.29 -2.53
CA ALA A 244 8.21 3.03 -1.67
C ALA A 244 8.14 1.54 -1.29
N LEU A 245 8.29 0.64 -2.28
CA LEU A 245 8.11 -0.80 -2.09
C LEU A 245 9.15 -1.43 -1.15
N SER A 246 10.41 -1.02 -1.32
CA SER A 246 11.58 -1.56 -0.62
C SER A 246 11.90 -0.86 0.70
N ALA A 247 11.10 0.12 1.13
CA ALA A 247 11.41 0.93 2.31
C ALA A 247 11.54 0.09 3.58
N VAL A 248 10.56 -0.79 3.82
CA VAL A 248 10.53 -1.69 4.98
C VAL A 248 11.75 -2.62 4.99
N ALA A 249 12.11 -3.18 3.83
CA ALA A 249 13.29 -4.04 3.72
C ALA A 249 14.60 -3.31 4.04
N ARG A 250 14.72 -2.05 3.62
CA ARG A 250 15.90 -1.23 3.95
C ARG A 250 15.96 -0.88 5.42
N ASP A 251 14.83 -0.59 6.08
CA ASP A 251 14.80 -0.31 7.51
C ASP A 251 15.23 -1.54 8.33
N ALA A 252 14.77 -2.73 7.93
CA ALA A 252 15.21 -3.99 8.52
C ALA A 252 16.71 -4.22 8.29
N PHE A 253 17.21 -4.03 7.06
CA PHE A 253 18.63 -4.14 6.77
C PHE A 253 19.49 -3.12 7.53
N ASN A 254 19.03 -1.87 7.63
CA ASN A 254 19.71 -0.81 8.35
C ASN A 254 19.82 -1.14 9.84
N THR A 255 18.77 -1.70 10.44
CA THR A 255 18.81 -2.17 11.84
C THR A 255 19.89 -3.24 12.03
N LEU A 256 19.93 -4.24 11.15
CA LEU A 256 20.97 -5.27 11.15
C LEU A 256 22.37 -4.65 11.02
N TYR A 257 22.52 -3.67 10.13
CA TYR A 257 23.77 -3.00 9.81
C TYR A 257 24.27 -2.10 10.96
N SER A 258 23.37 -1.34 11.60
CA SER A 258 23.70 -0.30 12.59
C SER A 258 24.00 -0.83 13.99
N ASP A 259 23.52 -2.02 14.34
CA ASP A 259 23.67 -2.59 15.69
C ASP A 259 25.11 -3.01 16.04
N GLY A 260 26.10 -2.64 15.23
CA GLY A 260 27.54 -2.86 15.46
C GLY A 260 27.98 -4.32 15.36
N GLY A 261 27.03 -5.26 15.32
CA GLY A 261 27.27 -6.68 15.13
C GLY A 261 27.64 -7.03 13.69
N TRP A 262 27.03 -6.39 12.70
CA TRP A 262 27.15 -6.71 11.27
C TRP A 262 28.60 -6.78 10.77
N ALA A 263 29.38 -5.72 10.99
CA ALA A 263 30.76 -5.64 10.53
C ALA A 263 31.68 -6.67 11.22
N SER A 264 31.27 -7.18 12.38
CA SER A 264 32.02 -8.19 13.15
C SER A 264 31.61 -9.64 12.83
N GLN A 265 30.52 -9.84 12.10
CA GLN A 265 30.04 -11.17 11.72
C GLN A 265 30.99 -11.83 10.70
N PRO A 266 31.25 -13.14 10.80
CA PRO A 266 31.93 -13.87 9.74
C PRO A 266 31.09 -13.89 8.45
N PRO A 267 31.71 -14.09 7.27
CA PRO A 267 31.01 -14.06 5.98
C PRO A 267 29.77 -14.97 5.93
N GLU A 268 29.84 -16.16 6.53
CA GLU A 268 28.72 -17.12 6.55
C GLU A 268 27.52 -16.61 7.36
N ALA A 269 27.77 -15.87 8.45
CA ALA A 269 26.72 -15.26 9.26
C ALA A 269 26.10 -14.05 8.54
N GLN A 270 26.91 -13.22 7.89
CA GLN A 270 26.41 -12.13 7.03
C GLN A 270 25.53 -12.67 5.90
N ALA A 271 25.97 -13.74 5.22
CA ALA A 271 25.21 -14.41 4.17
C ALA A 271 23.86 -14.92 4.70
N SER A 272 23.86 -15.55 5.88
CA SER A 272 22.62 -16.05 6.51
C SER A 272 21.65 -14.92 6.87
N LEU A 273 22.17 -13.80 7.38
CA LEU A 273 21.36 -12.62 7.70
C LEU A 273 20.75 -11.98 6.44
N LEU A 274 21.52 -11.83 5.37
CA LEU A 274 21.03 -11.32 4.10
C LEU A 274 19.97 -12.24 3.50
N ASP A 275 20.25 -13.54 3.42
CA ASP A 275 19.31 -14.51 2.88
C ASP A 275 17.98 -14.52 3.68
N GLY A 276 18.05 -14.28 4.99
CA GLY A 276 16.90 -14.15 5.87
C GLY A 276 15.99 -12.95 5.58
N LEU A 277 16.53 -11.84 5.03
CA LEU A 277 15.72 -10.67 4.66
C LEU A 277 14.65 -11.01 3.61
N LEU A 278 14.96 -11.93 2.69
CA LEU A 278 14.05 -12.31 1.61
C LEU A 278 12.73 -12.91 2.08
N THR A 279 12.68 -13.42 3.31
CA THR A 279 11.51 -14.11 3.89
C THR A 279 11.09 -13.54 5.24
N SER A 280 11.73 -12.46 5.71
CA SER A 280 11.46 -11.87 7.03
C SER A 280 10.14 -11.11 7.02
N ASP A 281 9.37 -11.21 8.11
CA ASP A 281 8.21 -10.34 8.35
C ASP A 281 8.65 -8.87 8.44
N ASP A 282 9.78 -8.60 9.11
CA ASP A 282 10.28 -7.23 9.33
C ASP A 282 10.81 -6.55 8.06
N ALA A 283 11.14 -7.33 7.02
CA ALA A 283 11.66 -6.83 5.76
C ALA A 283 10.66 -6.96 4.61
N ARG A 284 9.42 -7.39 4.90
CA ARG A 284 8.42 -7.64 3.89
C ARG A 284 7.97 -6.32 3.25
N PRO A 285 7.98 -6.22 1.91
CA PRO A 285 7.35 -5.11 1.23
C PRO A 285 5.88 -4.92 1.63
N GLU A 286 5.38 -3.70 1.48
CA GLU A 286 3.95 -3.41 1.53
C GLU A 286 3.47 -3.07 0.13
N LEU A 287 2.22 -3.44 -0.18
CA LEU A 287 1.65 -3.12 -1.48
C LEU A 287 1.50 -1.60 -1.59
N VAL A 288 2.18 -1.02 -2.57
CA VAL A 288 2.14 0.41 -2.85
C VAL A 288 1.01 0.66 -3.84
N GLY A 289 0.13 1.60 -3.49
CA GLY A 289 -0.96 2.03 -4.38
C GLY A 289 -0.43 2.47 -5.75
N PRO A 290 -1.27 2.48 -6.78
CA PRO A 290 -0.80 2.71 -8.13
C PRO A 290 -0.22 4.12 -8.31
N GLU A 291 0.93 4.23 -8.99
CA GLU A 291 1.56 5.53 -9.27
C GLU A 291 0.67 6.44 -10.15
N GLN A 292 -0.27 5.83 -10.87
CA GLN A 292 -1.19 6.50 -11.78
C GLN A 292 -2.58 5.91 -11.61
N THR A 293 -3.61 6.75 -11.76
CA THR A 293 -4.98 6.25 -11.83
C THR A 293 -5.10 5.25 -13.00
N PRO A 294 -5.67 4.05 -12.78
CA PRO A 294 -5.88 3.09 -13.85
C PRO A 294 -6.61 3.71 -15.04
N ALA A 295 -6.15 3.40 -16.25
CA ALA A 295 -6.76 3.91 -17.47
C ALA A 295 -8.19 3.36 -17.62
N VAL A 296 -9.15 4.25 -17.81
CA VAL A 296 -10.56 3.89 -18.03
C VAL A 296 -10.79 3.67 -19.52
N ALA A 297 -11.12 2.44 -19.94
CA ALA A 297 -11.49 2.18 -21.32
C ALA A 297 -12.83 2.85 -21.68
N GLU A 298 -13.05 3.19 -22.96
CA GLU A 298 -14.36 3.67 -23.39
C GLU A 298 -15.44 2.61 -23.15
N TYR A 299 -16.57 3.06 -22.60
CA TYR A 299 -17.67 2.18 -22.25
C TYR A 299 -19.03 2.85 -22.48
N THR A 300 -20.08 2.04 -22.55
CA THR A 300 -21.47 2.50 -22.53
C THR A 300 -22.19 1.92 -21.32
N LEU A 301 -23.06 2.72 -20.70
CA LEU A 301 -23.94 2.29 -19.62
C LEU A 301 -25.40 2.34 -20.11
N SER A 302 -26.14 1.25 -19.95
CA SER A 302 -27.55 1.19 -20.33
C SER A 302 -28.44 2.01 -19.39
N ASP A 303 -29.66 2.34 -19.83
CA ASP A 303 -30.73 2.77 -18.92
C ASP A 303 -31.03 1.67 -17.88
N ALA A 304 -31.54 2.09 -16.72
CA ALA A 304 -31.95 1.20 -15.64
C ALA A 304 -33.16 0.33 -16.03
N THR A 305 -33.11 -0.95 -15.65
CA THR A 305 -34.26 -1.85 -15.70
C THR A 305 -34.62 -2.34 -14.30
N VAL A 306 -35.89 -2.25 -13.93
CA VAL A 306 -36.34 -2.67 -12.60
C VAL A 306 -36.35 -4.20 -12.51
N VAL A 307 -35.75 -4.71 -11.44
CA VAL A 307 -35.78 -6.13 -11.04
C VAL A 307 -36.46 -6.22 -9.69
N LYS A 308 -37.65 -6.83 -9.64
CA LYS A 308 -38.40 -7.01 -8.39
C LYS A 308 -37.85 -8.17 -7.57
N ASP A 309 -37.90 -8.03 -6.24
CA ASP A 309 -37.52 -9.08 -5.29
C ASP A 309 -36.14 -9.69 -5.58
N HIS A 310 -35.17 -8.85 -5.93
CA HIS A 310 -33.79 -9.28 -6.18
C HIS A 310 -33.15 -9.78 -4.88
N ALA A 311 -32.46 -10.92 -4.96
CA ALA A 311 -31.78 -11.53 -3.83
C ALA A 311 -30.37 -10.95 -3.69
N PHE A 312 -30.25 -9.85 -2.97
CA PHE A 312 -28.98 -9.34 -2.49
C PHE A 312 -28.41 -10.27 -1.41
N ARG A 313 -27.11 -10.19 -1.13
CA ARG A 313 -26.52 -10.98 -0.05
C ARG A 313 -27.07 -10.47 1.28
N GLY A 314 -27.76 -11.33 2.02
CA GLY A 314 -28.36 -11.04 3.32
C GLY A 314 -29.76 -10.41 3.30
N VAL A 315 -30.26 -9.93 2.16
CA VAL A 315 -31.58 -9.26 2.07
C VAL A 315 -32.24 -9.43 0.71
N VAL A 316 -33.57 -9.42 0.66
CA VAL A 316 -34.34 -9.35 -0.59
C VAL A 316 -34.92 -7.95 -0.74
N ALA A 317 -34.64 -7.28 -1.85
CA ALA A 317 -35.13 -5.94 -2.15
C ALA A 317 -35.28 -5.73 -3.66
N ASP A 318 -36.04 -4.71 -4.06
CA ASP A 318 -36.08 -4.31 -5.45
C ASP A 318 -34.72 -3.75 -5.89
N ALA A 319 -34.27 -4.12 -7.08
CA ALA A 319 -33.03 -3.65 -7.68
C ALA A 319 -33.28 -2.88 -8.98
N GLU A 320 -32.32 -2.05 -9.33
CA GLU A 320 -32.11 -1.55 -10.68
C GLU A 320 -30.95 -2.31 -11.30
N ARG A 321 -31.17 -2.83 -12.50
CA ARG A 321 -30.17 -3.50 -13.32
C ARG A 321 -29.74 -2.59 -14.46
N TYR A 322 -28.44 -2.37 -14.53
CA TYR A 322 -27.74 -1.70 -15.60
C TYR A 322 -26.85 -2.70 -16.35
N THR A 323 -26.39 -2.35 -17.54
CA THR A 323 -25.37 -3.11 -18.26
C THR A 323 -24.28 -2.14 -18.68
N VAL A 324 -23.07 -2.36 -18.18
CA VAL A 324 -21.87 -1.70 -18.69
C VAL A 324 -21.31 -2.53 -19.84
N THR A 325 -20.93 -1.90 -20.94
CA THR A 325 -20.30 -2.58 -22.08
C THR A 325 -18.97 -1.90 -22.39
N VAL A 326 -17.89 -2.68 -22.39
CA VAL A 326 -16.52 -2.25 -22.68
C VAL A 326 -15.97 -3.14 -23.79
N GLY A 327 -15.82 -2.59 -25.00
CA GLY A 327 -15.53 -3.40 -26.18
C GLY A 327 -16.60 -4.46 -26.43
N GLU A 328 -16.22 -5.73 -26.47
CA GLU A 328 -17.14 -6.87 -26.66
C GLU A 328 -17.69 -7.45 -25.34
N HIS A 329 -17.23 -6.95 -24.19
CA HIS A 329 -17.64 -7.46 -22.87
C HIS A 329 -18.78 -6.64 -22.30
N SER A 330 -19.90 -7.28 -21.97
CA SER A 330 -21.05 -6.67 -21.28
C SER A 330 -21.24 -7.29 -19.90
N VAL A 331 -21.19 -6.47 -18.86
CA VAL A 331 -21.34 -6.89 -17.46
C VAL A 331 -22.60 -6.25 -16.87
N PRO A 332 -23.55 -7.03 -16.33
CA PRO A 332 -24.67 -6.47 -15.60
C PRO A 332 -24.23 -5.92 -14.24
N ILE A 333 -24.75 -4.73 -13.88
CA ILE A 333 -24.61 -4.14 -12.55
C ILE A 333 -26.00 -4.16 -11.87
N PHE A 334 -26.08 -4.70 -10.67
CA PHE A 334 -27.28 -4.66 -9.84
C PHE A 334 -27.08 -3.69 -8.67
N ALA A 335 -28.01 -2.77 -8.46
CA ALA A 335 -27.98 -1.83 -7.34
C ALA A 335 -29.36 -1.76 -6.65
N PRO A 336 -29.45 -1.50 -5.34
CA PRO A 336 -30.73 -1.36 -4.67
C PRO A 336 -31.52 -0.18 -5.25
N ALA A 337 -32.79 -0.40 -5.60
CA ALA A 337 -33.65 0.67 -6.12
C ALA A 337 -33.99 1.73 -5.05
N ALA A 338 -33.86 1.36 -3.78
CA ALA A 338 -34.03 2.25 -2.62
C ALA A 338 -32.99 1.87 -1.56
N PRO A 339 -31.75 2.40 -1.63
CA PRO A 339 -30.71 2.11 -0.64
C PRO A 339 -31.14 2.59 0.75
N ASP A 340 -30.95 1.73 1.76
CA ASP A 340 -31.21 2.05 3.16
C ASP A 340 -29.96 2.69 3.77
N ALA A 341 -30.00 4.00 3.99
CA ALA A 341 -28.88 4.76 4.58
C ALA A 341 -28.42 4.22 5.96
N ALA A 342 -29.22 3.41 6.65
CA ALA A 342 -28.80 2.73 7.87
C ALA A 342 -27.73 1.65 7.64
N GLN A 343 -27.55 1.18 6.40
CA GLN A 343 -26.55 0.16 6.05
C GLN A 343 -25.16 0.75 5.79
N GLY A 344 -25.07 2.06 5.54
CA GLY A 344 -23.80 2.76 5.27
C GLY A 344 -23.86 3.66 4.03
N HIS A 345 -22.68 4.02 3.55
CA HIS A 345 -22.45 4.72 2.31
C HIS A 345 -22.50 3.73 1.13
N PHE A 346 -23.34 4.01 0.15
CA PHE A 346 -23.48 3.18 -1.04
C PHE A 346 -22.68 3.76 -2.19
N HIS A 347 -21.94 2.90 -2.90
CA HIS A 347 -21.34 3.29 -4.16
C HIS A 347 -22.39 3.52 -5.23
N THR A 348 -22.02 4.32 -6.22
CA THR A 348 -22.85 4.60 -7.38
C THR A 348 -22.62 3.57 -8.49
N VAL A 349 -23.62 3.41 -9.34
CA VAL A 349 -23.52 2.60 -10.56
C VAL A 349 -22.42 3.12 -11.49
N GLU A 350 -22.22 4.44 -11.53
CA GLU A 350 -21.15 5.07 -12.31
C GLU A 350 -19.76 4.66 -11.79
N GLN A 351 -19.54 4.67 -10.46
CA GLN A 351 -18.28 4.22 -9.88
C GLN A 351 -17.98 2.75 -10.23
N ALA A 352 -19.00 1.89 -10.15
CA ALA A 352 -18.88 0.49 -10.56
C ALA A 352 -18.60 0.34 -12.06
N ALA A 353 -19.24 1.14 -12.92
CA ALA A 353 -19.00 1.13 -14.35
C ALA A 353 -17.56 1.56 -14.69
N ILE A 354 -17.05 2.61 -14.04
CA ILE A 354 -15.66 3.05 -14.16
C ILE A 354 -14.71 1.95 -13.69
N ALA A 355 -14.95 1.32 -12.55
CA ALA A 355 -14.11 0.23 -12.05
C ALA A 355 -14.04 -0.94 -13.04
N ILE A 356 -15.17 -1.37 -13.63
CA ILE A 356 -15.21 -2.42 -14.66
C ILE A 356 -14.46 -2.00 -15.93
N ALA A 357 -14.58 -0.73 -16.33
CA ALA A 357 -13.89 -0.18 -17.49
C ALA A 357 -12.38 0.00 -17.27
N SER A 358 -11.93 0.14 -16.02
CA SER A 358 -10.53 0.20 -15.62
C SER A 358 -9.84 -1.16 -15.54
N LEU A 359 -10.59 -2.27 -15.52
CA LEU A 359 -10.00 -3.60 -15.43
C LEU A 359 -9.17 -3.94 -16.66
N PRO A 360 -8.03 -4.64 -16.49
CA PRO A 360 -7.37 -5.35 -17.59
C PRO A 360 -8.34 -6.28 -18.31
N GLU A 361 -8.07 -6.57 -19.59
CA GLU A 361 -8.93 -7.43 -20.40
C GLU A 361 -9.15 -8.81 -19.75
N ALA A 362 -8.09 -9.43 -19.21
CA ALA A 362 -8.18 -10.73 -18.54
C ALA A 362 -9.03 -10.69 -17.26
N SER A 363 -8.90 -9.65 -16.44
CA SER A 363 -9.77 -9.42 -15.26
C SER A 363 -11.22 -9.18 -15.66
N ARG A 364 -11.44 -8.43 -16.73
CA ARG A 364 -12.80 -8.14 -17.22
C ARG A 364 -13.47 -9.38 -17.81
N ALA A 365 -12.70 -10.24 -18.46
CA ALA A 365 -13.20 -11.46 -19.10
C ALA A 365 -13.75 -12.49 -18.10
N VAL A 366 -13.33 -12.44 -16.84
CA VAL A 366 -13.80 -13.36 -15.80
C VAL A 366 -15.02 -12.85 -15.02
N LEU A 367 -15.44 -11.59 -15.25
CA LEU A 367 -16.64 -11.03 -14.63
C LEU A 367 -17.93 -11.59 -15.26
N ASN A 368 -18.84 -12.03 -14.40
CA ASN A 368 -20.19 -12.42 -14.75
C ASN A 368 -21.21 -11.35 -14.32
N SER A 369 -21.05 -10.76 -13.14
CA SER A 369 -21.88 -9.66 -12.66
C SER A 369 -21.20 -8.83 -11.57
N VAL A 370 -21.64 -7.59 -11.41
CA VAL A 370 -21.29 -6.75 -10.27
C VAL A 370 -22.56 -6.38 -9.50
N THR A 371 -22.55 -6.54 -8.19
CA THR A 371 -23.67 -6.22 -7.32
C THR A 371 -23.25 -5.19 -6.28
N LEU A 372 -23.84 -4.00 -6.32
CA LEU A 372 -23.81 -3.04 -5.23
C LEU A 372 -24.83 -3.52 -4.19
N ASN A 373 -24.35 -4.12 -3.11
CA ASN A 373 -25.20 -4.86 -2.18
C ASN A 373 -26.13 -3.95 -1.38
N ALA A 374 -27.34 -4.42 -1.12
CA ALA A 374 -28.35 -3.63 -0.40
C ALA A 374 -28.14 -3.59 1.13
N ALA A 375 -27.19 -4.37 1.67
CA ALA A 375 -26.88 -4.47 3.10
C ALA A 375 -25.39 -4.77 3.32
N GLN A 376 -24.92 -4.64 4.56
CA GLN A 376 -23.58 -5.12 4.97
C GLN A 376 -23.46 -6.65 4.79
N ASN A 377 -22.23 -7.16 4.73
CA ASN A 377 -22.01 -8.59 4.54
C ASN A 377 -22.48 -9.36 5.80
N PRO A 378 -23.43 -10.31 5.69
CA PRO A 378 -23.91 -11.06 6.84
C PRO A 378 -22.84 -11.93 7.52
N GLU A 379 -21.69 -12.14 6.86
CA GLU A 379 -20.55 -12.89 7.39
C GLU A 379 -19.53 -12.01 8.12
N ASP A 380 -19.71 -10.68 8.17
CA ASP A 380 -18.76 -9.79 8.86
C ASP A 380 -18.57 -10.18 10.34
N ALA A 381 -19.63 -10.64 11.01
CA ALA A 381 -19.53 -11.10 12.41
C ALA A 381 -18.67 -12.37 12.57
N PHE A 382 -18.58 -13.21 11.53
CA PHE A 382 -17.69 -14.38 11.53
C PHE A 382 -16.23 -13.93 11.31
N TRP A 383 -16.00 -13.10 10.30
CA TRP A 383 -14.66 -12.60 9.97
C TRP A 383 -14.08 -11.69 11.05
N ALA A 384 -14.91 -10.91 11.74
CA ALA A 384 -14.50 -10.12 12.89
C ALA A 384 -13.86 -10.97 14.00
N VAL A 385 -14.34 -12.21 14.18
CA VAL A 385 -13.75 -13.16 15.13
C VAL A 385 -12.47 -13.78 14.57
N GLU A 386 -12.49 -14.16 13.29
CA GLU A 386 -11.32 -14.80 12.64
C GLU A 386 -10.11 -13.86 12.55
N TYR A 387 -10.36 -12.57 12.32
CA TYR A 387 -9.33 -11.54 12.19
C TYR A 387 -8.99 -10.83 13.49
N ASP A 388 -9.62 -11.18 14.63
CA ASP A 388 -9.50 -10.47 15.91
C ASP A 388 -9.76 -8.96 15.77
N ASP A 389 -10.74 -8.61 14.92
CA ASP A 389 -11.13 -7.23 14.61
C ASP A 389 -12.65 -7.06 14.77
N PRO A 390 -13.13 -6.58 15.94
CA PRO A 390 -14.56 -6.44 16.20
C PRO A 390 -15.26 -5.44 15.27
N ASP A 391 -14.50 -4.55 14.62
CA ASP A 391 -15.00 -3.54 13.71
C ASP A 391 -14.89 -3.96 12.24
N PHE A 392 -14.42 -5.19 11.95
CA PHE A 392 -14.25 -5.70 10.60
C PHE A 392 -15.53 -5.58 9.76
N ARG A 393 -15.39 -5.05 8.55
CA ARG A 393 -16.44 -4.98 7.54
C ARG A 393 -15.87 -5.35 6.19
N SER A 394 -16.51 -6.29 5.51
CA SER A 394 -16.15 -6.65 4.14
C SER A 394 -16.44 -5.49 3.20
N TYR A 395 -15.46 -5.10 2.41
CA TYR A 395 -15.65 -4.07 1.39
C TYR A 395 -16.16 -4.67 0.07
N MET A 396 -15.42 -5.66 -0.45
CA MET A 396 -15.71 -6.32 -1.72
C MET A 396 -15.48 -7.82 -1.56
N THR A 397 -16.20 -8.64 -2.34
CA THR A 397 -15.98 -10.08 -2.40
C THR A 397 -16.25 -10.59 -3.81
N ALA A 398 -15.43 -11.49 -4.32
CA ALA A 398 -15.65 -12.20 -5.56
C ALA A 398 -15.87 -13.71 -5.40
N GLY A 399 -16.83 -14.25 -6.14
CA GLY A 399 -17.02 -15.70 -6.30
C GLY A 399 -16.31 -16.26 -7.54
N ALA A 400 -15.99 -17.56 -7.53
CA ALA A 400 -15.36 -18.25 -8.67
C ALA A 400 -16.17 -18.16 -9.99
N ALA A 401 -17.49 -17.95 -9.89
CA ALA A 401 -18.37 -17.75 -11.04
C ALA A 401 -18.23 -16.37 -11.70
N GLY A 402 -17.46 -15.43 -11.12
CA GLY A 402 -17.31 -14.07 -11.62
C GLY A 402 -18.35 -13.08 -11.08
N ASP A 403 -19.07 -13.45 -10.03
CA ASP A 403 -19.99 -12.54 -9.34
C ASP A 403 -19.23 -11.75 -8.28
N VAL A 404 -19.09 -10.44 -8.50
CA VAL A 404 -18.48 -9.51 -7.55
C VAL A 404 -19.57 -8.79 -6.77
N THR A 405 -19.44 -8.75 -5.45
CA THR A 405 -20.34 -8.03 -4.55
C THR A 405 -19.56 -6.93 -3.85
N ILE A 406 -20.06 -5.70 -3.92
CA ILE A 406 -19.52 -4.51 -3.26
C ILE A 406 -20.49 -4.10 -2.15
N TYR A 407 -20.06 -4.08 -0.89
CA TYR A 407 -20.93 -3.77 0.25
C TYR A 407 -20.90 -2.28 0.58
N PRO A 408 -21.95 -1.76 1.25
CA PRO A 408 -21.93 -0.39 1.76
C PRO A 408 -20.80 -0.17 2.77
N THR A 409 -20.11 0.95 2.67
CA THR A 409 -18.97 1.34 3.51
C THR A 409 -19.38 2.32 4.61
N THR A 410 -18.48 2.66 5.53
CA THR A 410 -18.75 3.68 6.57
C THR A 410 -18.64 5.11 6.04
N SER A 411 -17.82 5.33 5.02
CA SER A 411 -17.58 6.62 4.36
C SER A 411 -17.43 6.46 2.85
N GLU A 412 -17.35 7.57 2.14
CA GLU A 412 -17.04 7.57 0.71
C GLU A 412 -15.68 6.91 0.46
N THR A 413 -15.65 6.03 -0.55
CA THR A 413 -14.44 5.35 -1.04
C THR A 413 -14.00 6.00 -2.34
N ALA A 414 -12.70 6.24 -2.48
CA ALA A 414 -12.15 6.84 -3.69
C ALA A 414 -12.27 5.88 -4.90
N GLN A 415 -12.31 6.44 -6.12
CA GLN A 415 -12.54 5.64 -7.33
C GLN A 415 -11.36 4.69 -7.63
N ASP A 416 -10.15 5.11 -7.32
CA ASP A 416 -8.93 4.31 -7.45
C ASP A 416 -8.92 3.12 -6.48
N GLU A 417 -9.37 3.32 -5.23
CA GLU A 417 -9.55 2.24 -4.26
C GLU A 417 -10.57 1.20 -4.77
N MET A 418 -11.75 1.63 -5.23
CA MET A 418 -12.71 0.68 -5.83
C MET A 418 -12.11 -0.06 -7.02
N SER A 419 -11.39 0.65 -7.89
CA SER A 419 -10.84 0.06 -9.13
C SER A 419 -9.74 -0.95 -8.80
N THR A 420 -8.86 -0.64 -7.85
CA THR A 420 -7.77 -1.53 -7.42
C THR A 420 -8.29 -2.73 -6.62
N SER A 421 -9.28 -2.55 -5.74
CA SER A 421 -9.98 -3.67 -5.11
C SER A 421 -10.63 -4.57 -6.15
N MET A 422 -11.27 -4.02 -7.18
CA MET A 422 -11.86 -4.85 -8.24
C MET A 422 -10.82 -5.66 -9.03
N ILE A 423 -9.61 -5.11 -9.23
CA ILE A 423 -8.49 -5.87 -9.82
C ILE A 423 -8.10 -7.04 -8.90
N HIS A 424 -7.98 -6.81 -7.59
CA HIS A 424 -7.66 -7.85 -6.60
C HIS A 424 -8.72 -8.95 -6.60
N GLU A 425 -10.00 -8.60 -6.47
CA GLU A 425 -11.12 -9.54 -6.45
C GLU A 425 -11.24 -10.37 -7.74
N THR A 426 -10.98 -9.74 -8.89
CA THR A 426 -10.92 -10.46 -10.17
C THR A 426 -9.69 -11.35 -10.28
N GLY A 427 -8.61 -11.09 -9.54
CA GLY A 427 -7.47 -11.99 -9.38
C GLY A 427 -7.84 -13.31 -8.71
N HIS A 428 -8.65 -13.29 -7.65
CA HIS A 428 -9.22 -14.52 -7.07
C HIS A 428 -10.10 -15.26 -8.08
N THR A 429 -10.99 -14.53 -8.76
CA THR A 429 -11.90 -15.13 -9.75
C THR A 429 -11.10 -15.80 -10.87
N TRP A 430 -10.14 -15.07 -11.43
CA TRP A 430 -9.30 -15.54 -12.52
C TRP A 430 -8.55 -16.81 -12.13
N SER A 431 -7.85 -16.80 -11.01
CA SER A 431 -7.09 -17.97 -10.55
C SER A 431 -7.98 -19.19 -10.30
N LYS A 432 -9.17 -19.01 -9.69
CA LYS A 432 -10.15 -20.07 -9.47
C LYS A 432 -10.72 -20.62 -10.79
N GLN A 433 -10.92 -19.78 -11.80
CA GLN A 433 -11.33 -20.24 -13.14
C GLN A 433 -10.20 -20.96 -13.90
N GLN A 434 -8.93 -20.56 -13.69
CA GLN A 434 -7.80 -21.21 -14.33
C GLN A 434 -7.42 -22.55 -13.67
N TRP A 435 -7.42 -22.60 -12.35
CA TRP A 435 -6.79 -23.68 -11.57
C TRP A 435 -7.73 -24.39 -10.59
N GLY A 436 -9.01 -23.99 -10.56
CA GLY A 436 -10.01 -24.50 -9.62
C GLY A 436 -9.89 -23.89 -8.22
N GLU A 437 -10.92 -24.11 -7.40
CA GLU A 437 -11.01 -23.58 -6.04
C GLU A 437 -10.12 -24.32 -5.03
N ASP A 438 -9.72 -25.56 -5.32
CA ASP A 438 -8.80 -26.32 -4.46
C ASP A 438 -7.35 -25.91 -4.71
N THR A 439 -6.87 -24.99 -3.88
CA THR A 439 -5.50 -24.46 -3.89
C THR A 439 -4.43 -25.52 -3.59
N THR A 440 -4.81 -26.71 -3.09
CA THR A 440 -3.88 -27.83 -2.89
C THR A 440 -3.68 -28.69 -4.14
N SER A 441 -4.50 -28.49 -5.17
CA SER A 441 -4.47 -29.30 -6.38
C SER A 441 -3.19 -29.10 -7.20
N ALA A 442 -2.95 -30.02 -8.13
CA ALA A 442 -1.79 -29.97 -9.03
C ALA A 442 -1.84 -28.79 -10.00
N GLN A 443 -3.01 -28.20 -10.25
CA GLN A 443 -3.16 -27.05 -11.16
C GLN A 443 -2.51 -25.78 -10.59
N TRP A 444 -2.44 -25.66 -9.26
CA TRP A 444 -1.78 -24.58 -8.54
C TRP A 444 -0.26 -24.76 -8.37
N GLN A 445 0.29 -25.92 -8.77
CA GLN A 445 1.73 -26.20 -8.60
C GLN A 445 2.64 -25.15 -9.27
N PRO A 446 2.36 -24.67 -10.51
CA PRO A 446 3.19 -23.64 -11.13
C PRO A 446 3.29 -22.35 -10.30
N TRP A 447 2.19 -21.93 -9.66
CA TRP A 447 2.20 -20.74 -8.81
C TRP A 447 3.01 -20.97 -7.52
N ARG A 448 2.85 -22.14 -6.89
CA ARG A 448 3.67 -22.52 -5.72
C ARG A 448 5.16 -22.59 -6.05
N ASP A 449 5.51 -23.13 -7.22
CA ASP A 449 6.89 -23.18 -7.69
C ASP A 449 7.44 -21.76 -7.94
N ALA A 450 6.62 -20.86 -8.49
CA ALA A 450 6.97 -19.46 -8.68
C ALA A 450 7.19 -18.73 -7.34
N MET A 451 6.29 -18.88 -6.38
CA MET A 451 6.46 -18.33 -5.02
C MET A 451 7.72 -18.86 -4.34
N ALA A 452 7.97 -20.18 -4.43
CA ALA A 452 9.16 -20.80 -3.85
C ALA A 452 10.45 -20.29 -4.52
N SER A 453 10.40 -19.97 -5.82
CA SER A 453 11.50 -19.37 -6.55
C SER A 453 11.71 -17.90 -6.17
N ASP A 454 10.63 -17.11 -6.10
CA ASP A 454 10.67 -15.67 -5.83
C ASP A 454 11.03 -15.34 -4.38
N ARG A 455 10.56 -16.17 -3.43
CA ARG A 455 10.78 -16.10 -1.97
C ARG A 455 10.22 -14.85 -1.26
N ILE A 456 10.20 -13.70 -1.93
CA ILE A 456 9.72 -12.40 -1.42
C ILE A 456 8.20 -12.37 -1.48
N SER A 457 7.49 -12.09 -0.39
CA SER A 457 6.05 -11.76 -0.45
C SER A 457 5.86 -10.27 -0.78
N LEU A 458 4.81 -9.90 -1.51
CA LEU A 458 4.56 -8.50 -1.90
C LEU A 458 3.85 -7.67 -0.83
N SER A 459 3.21 -8.33 0.14
CA SER A 459 2.54 -7.69 1.26
C SER A 459 2.33 -8.68 2.40
N ASN A 460 2.02 -8.17 3.59
CA ASN A 460 1.54 -9.01 4.70
C ASN A 460 0.23 -9.72 4.31
N TYR A 461 -0.66 -9.03 3.61
CA TYR A 461 -1.95 -9.57 3.17
C TYR A 461 -1.77 -10.76 2.21
N ALA A 462 -0.82 -10.68 1.28
CA ALA A 462 -0.46 -11.78 0.38
C ALA A 462 -0.03 -13.07 1.10
N THR A 463 0.40 -12.99 2.37
CA THR A 463 0.80 -14.19 3.14
C THR A 463 -0.35 -14.94 3.79
N ALA A 464 -1.55 -14.36 3.81
CA ALA A 464 -2.72 -14.97 4.44
C ALA A 464 -3.10 -16.31 3.79
N SER A 465 -2.97 -16.41 2.45
CA SER A 465 -3.25 -17.63 1.71
C SER A 465 -2.60 -17.63 0.32
N LEU A 466 -2.68 -18.79 -0.37
CA LEU A 466 -2.22 -18.92 -1.75
C LEU A 466 -3.06 -18.08 -2.73
N ASP A 467 -4.36 -17.92 -2.49
CA ASP A 467 -5.24 -17.15 -3.37
C ASP A 467 -5.12 -15.64 -3.13
N GLU A 468 -4.79 -15.20 -1.91
CA GLU A 468 -4.43 -13.80 -1.62
C GLU A 468 -3.10 -13.41 -2.28
N ASP A 469 -2.07 -14.27 -2.24
CA ASP A 469 -0.81 -14.01 -2.95
C ASP A 469 -1.05 -13.77 -4.45
N VAL A 470 -1.92 -14.55 -5.09
CA VAL A 470 -2.28 -14.32 -6.50
C VAL A 470 -2.99 -12.99 -6.69
N ALA A 471 -4.01 -12.70 -5.88
CA ALA A 471 -4.82 -11.50 -6.04
C ALA A 471 -4.00 -10.21 -5.83
N GLU A 472 -3.15 -10.19 -4.80
CA GLU A 472 -2.18 -9.11 -4.54
C GLU A 472 -1.18 -8.97 -5.70
N THR A 473 -0.65 -10.08 -6.22
CA THR A 473 0.30 -10.04 -7.34
C THR A 473 -0.37 -9.56 -8.64
N VAL A 474 -1.61 -9.96 -8.90
CA VAL A 474 -2.42 -9.45 -10.03
C VAL A 474 -2.66 -7.95 -9.89
N GLN A 475 -2.99 -7.48 -8.68
CA GLN A 475 -3.15 -6.05 -8.40
C GLN A 475 -1.86 -5.28 -8.65
N ALA A 476 -0.74 -5.71 -8.06
CA ALA A 476 0.57 -5.11 -8.26
C ALA A 476 0.98 -5.05 -9.74
N TYR A 477 0.73 -6.14 -10.48
CA TYR A 477 1.00 -6.23 -11.91
C TYR A 477 0.15 -5.25 -12.73
N ALA A 478 -1.17 -5.34 -12.58
CA ALA A 478 -2.12 -4.66 -13.45
C ALA A 478 -2.22 -3.17 -13.16
N ALA A 479 -2.23 -2.78 -11.89
CA ALA A 479 -2.42 -1.39 -11.48
C ALA A 479 -1.20 -0.51 -11.84
N ASN A 480 -0.02 -1.11 -11.98
CA ASN A 480 1.23 -0.41 -12.26
C ASN A 480 1.77 -0.65 -13.68
N LYS A 481 1.06 -1.38 -14.55
CA LYS A 481 1.60 -1.82 -15.85
C LYS A 481 2.13 -0.65 -16.68
N GLY A 482 3.43 -0.70 -16.99
CA GLY A 482 4.14 0.34 -17.76
C GLY A 482 4.70 1.50 -16.93
N THR A 483 4.71 1.40 -15.60
CA THR A 483 5.36 2.36 -14.70
C THR A 483 6.64 1.78 -14.06
N PRO A 484 7.55 2.61 -13.53
CA PRO A 484 8.72 2.13 -12.78
C PRO A 484 8.38 1.20 -11.62
N LEU A 485 7.26 1.45 -10.92
CA LEU A 485 6.81 0.57 -9.84
C LEU A 485 6.50 -0.87 -10.32
N HIS A 486 5.99 -1.05 -11.55
CA HIS A 486 5.79 -2.40 -12.10
C HIS A 486 7.10 -3.11 -12.39
N ASP A 487 8.13 -2.38 -12.83
CA ASP A 487 9.45 -2.95 -13.05
C ASP A 487 10.12 -3.36 -11.72
N GLU A 488 9.87 -2.62 -10.64
CA GLU A 488 10.30 -2.99 -9.28
C GLU A 488 9.60 -4.25 -8.78
N TYR A 489 8.28 -4.33 -8.88
CA TYR A 489 7.54 -5.55 -8.55
C TYR A 489 8.05 -6.74 -9.36
N ARG A 490 8.26 -6.56 -10.68
CA ARG A 490 8.81 -7.60 -11.55
C ARG A 490 10.20 -8.06 -11.12
N ALA A 491 11.05 -7.14 -10.66
CA ALA A 491 12.38 -7.48 -10.19
C ALA A 491 12.33 -8.32 -8.89
N MET A 492 11.37 -8.04 -8.01
CA MET A 492 11.18 -8.79 -6.76
C MET A 492 10.57 -10.18 -6.97
N VAL A 493 9.58 -10.29 -7.86
CA VAL A 493 8.80 -11.53 -8.05
C VAL A 493 8.75 -12.00 -9.52
N PRO A 494 9.92 -12.19 -10.15
CA PRO A 494 10.01 -12.42 -11.60
C PRO A 494 9.31 -13.71 -12.05
N ALA A 495 9.28 -14.77 -11.22
CA ALA A 495 8.65 -16.03 -11.60
C ALA A 495 7.11 -15.90 -11.63
N ARG A 496 6.51 -15.22 -10.66
CA ARG A 496 5.06 -14.93 -10.69
C ARG A 496 4.69 -13.96 -11.81
N PHE A 497 5.47 -12.91 -12.04
CA PHE A 497 5.24 -12.00 -13.16
C PHE A 497 5.33 -12.71 -14.51
N ALA A 498 6.22 -13.69 -14.67
CA ALA A 498 6.31 -14.50 -15.88
C ALA A 498 5.03 -15.34 -16.13
N ILE A 499 4.33 -15.77 -15.07
CA ILE A 499 3.01 -16.39 -15.21
C ILE A 499 2.00 -15.36 -15.71
N LEU A 500 1.94 -14.18 -15.09
CA LEU A 500 0.98 -13.14 -15.44
C LEU A 500 1.17 -12.58 -16.86
N ASP A 501 2.42 -12.49 -17.35
CA ASP A 501 2.72 -12.07 -18.73
C ASP A 501 2.07 -12.95 -19.81
N ALA A 502 1.80 -14.22 -19.50
CA ALA A 502 1.11 -15.12 -20.41
C ALA A 502 -0.41 -14.87 -20.47
N HIS A 503 -0.94 -14.04 -19.57
CA HIS A 503 -2.38 -13.90 -19.31
C HIS A 503 -2.89 -12.46 -19.33
N PHE A 504 -2.06 -11.43 -19.06
CA PHE A 504 -2.48 -10.04 -18.86
C PHE A 504 -1.82 -9.01 -19.77
#